data_AF-A0AAD8EMK2-F1
#
_entry.id   AF-A0AAD8EMK2-F1
#
_cell.length_a   1.000
_cell.length_b   1.000
_cell.length_c   1.000
_cell.angle_alpha   90.00
_cell.angle_beta   90.00
_cell.angle_gamma   90.00
#
_symmetry.space_group_name_H-M   'P 1'
#
loop_
_entity.id
_entity.type
_entity.pdbx_description
1 polymer ?
#
loop_
_entity_poly.entity_id
_entity_poly.type
_entity_poly.pdbx_seq_one_letter_code
_entity_poly.pdbx_strand_id
1 'polypeptide(L)'
;MPMYCENDPCATYNCTEGVPDKHKLPCGPNQYNRTGGFCNCCEVCITIVEEGGACPVIAGPPVYDICDEGLICDVNATCVISF
;
A
#
# COMPACT_ATOMS: atom_id res chain seq x y z
N MET A 1 7.33 16.05 11.42
CA MET A 1 8.69 15.89 10.87
C MET A 1 8.57 15.05 9.60
N PRO A 2 9.07 15.50 8.44
CA PRO A 2 9.11 14.63 7.26
C PRO A 2 10.01 13.44 7.60
N MET A 3 9.50 12.22 7.43
CA MET A 3 10.31 11.00 7.55
C MET A 3 11.32 11.01 6.40
N TYR A 4 12.52 11.49 6.70
CA TYR A 4 13.65 11.35 5.80
C TYR A 4 14.04 9.88 5.78
N CYS A 5 13.95 9.28 4.61
CA CYS A 5 14.66 8.05 4.29
C CYS A 5 16.17 8.36 4.43
N GLU A 6 16.76 8.09 5.59
CA GLU A 6 18.22 8.13 5.77
C GLU A 6 18.90 7.26 4.70
N ASN A 7 20.15 7.55 4.33
CA ASN A 7 20.86 6.80 3.29
C ASN A 7 20.80 5.28 3.61
N ASP A 8 20.17 4.51 2.73
CA ASP A 8 19.91 3.07 2.88
C ASP A 8 18.90 2.70 4.00
N PRO A 9 17.66 3.24 3.98
CA PRO A 9 16.66 2.91 5.00
C PRO A 9 16.25 1.42 4.91
N CYS A 10 16.49 0.79 3.76
CA CYS A 10 16.17 -0.59 3.49
C CYS A 10 17.17 -1.57 4.11
N ALA A 11 18.38 -1.12 4.45
CA ALA A 11 19.38 -1.93 5.13
C ALA A 11 19.04 -2.13 6.62
N THR A 12 18.34 -1.16 7.22
CA THR A 12 17.95 -1.16 8.64
C THR A 12 16.48 -1.49 8.87
N TYR A 13 15.60 -1.30 7.87
CA TYR A 13 14.18 -1.53 8.03
C TYR A 13 13.81 -3.00 7.80
N ASN A 14 13.38 -3.67 8.88
CA ASN A 14 12.95 -5.05 8.81
C ASN A 14 11.52 -5.14 8.26
N CYS A 15 11.41 -5.49 6.98
CA CYS A 15 10.15 -5.57 6.25
C CYS A 15 9.12 -6.52 6.88
N THR A 16 9.56 -7.52 7.64
CA THR A 16 8.69 -8.45 8.34
C THR A 16 7.98 -7.87 9.56
N GLU A 17 8.48 -6.78 10.14
CA GLU A 17 7.85 -6.11 11.29
C GLU A 17 7.00 -4.90 10.88
N GLY A 18 7.35 -4.25 9.76
CA GLY A 18 6.65 -3.07 9.25
C GLY A 18 5.43 -3.36 8.37
N VAL A 19 5.34 -4.59 7.83
CA VAL A 19 4.30 -4.99 6.89
C VAL A 19 3.25 -5.82 7.62
N PRO A 20 1.94 -5.47 7.53
CA PRO A 20 0.87 -6.29 8.09
C PRO A 20 0.90 -7.70 7.50
N ASP A 21 0.60 -8.73 8.30
CA ASP A 21 0.63 -10.13 7.82
C ASP A 21 -0.21 -10.37 6.56
N LYS A 22 -1.34 -9.66 6.39
CA LYS A 22 -2.19 -9.72 5.19
C LYS A 22 -1.54 -9.21 3.90
N HIS A 23 -0.42 -8.50 4.00
CA HIS A 23 0.33 -7.93 2.88
C HIS A 23 1.76 -8.45 2.81
N LYS A 24 2.12 -9.44 3.65
CA LYS A 24 3.39 -10.14 3.52
C LYS A 24 3.33 -11.11 2.35
N LEU A 25 4.48 -11.38 1.77
CA LEU A 25 4.60 -12.46 0.79
C LEU A 25 4.43 -13.82 1.48
N PRO A 26 3.89 -14.83 0.76
CA PRO A 26 3.39 -14.78 -0.61
C PRO A 26 2.03 -14.08 -0.75
N CYS A 27 1.79 -13.40 -1.88
CA CYS A 27 0.54 -12.68 -2.12
C CYS A 27 -0.63 -13.64 -2.28
N GLY A 28 -1.77 -13.25 -1.69
CA GLY A 28 -3.03 -13.97 -1.83
C GLY A 28 -3.72 -13.74 -3.19
N PRO A 29 -4.86 -14.38 -3.41
CA PRO A 29 -5.70 -14.10 -4.58
C PRO A 29 -6.16 -12.63 -4.56
N ASN A 30 -6.09 -11.96 -5.72
CA ASN A 30 -6.39 -10.53 -5.90
C ASN A 30 -5.38 -9.57 -5.23
N GLN A 31 -4.18 -10.07 -4.94
CA GLN A 31 -3.04 -9.26 -4.54
C GLN A 31 -1.91 -9.38 -5.54
N TYR A 32 -1.14 -8.32 -5.69
CA TYR A 32 0.03 -8.30 -6.56
C TYR A 32 1.25 -7.78 -5.80
N ASN A 33 2.41 -8.36 -6.11
CA ASN A 33 3.65 -7.97 -5.49
C ASN A 33 4.05 -6.58 -6.00
N ARG A 34 4.26 -5.65 -5.07
CA ARG A 34 4.78 -4.32 -5.34
C ARG A 34 5.75 -3.91 -4.24
N THR A 35 6.68 -3.04 -4.55
CA THR A 35 7.49 -2.40 -3.52
C THR A 35 6.65 -1.35 -2.77
N GLY A 36 6.59 -1.48 -1.45
CA GLY A 36 5.88 -0.63 -0.50
C GLY A 36 6.57 -0.67 0.86
N GLY A 37 5.83 -0.41 1.94
CA GLY A 37 6.44 -0.27 3.27
C GLY A 37 7.13 1.09 3.50
N PHE A 38 7.86 1.21 4.61
CA PHE A 38 8.66 2.39 4.91
C PHE A 38 9.69 2.61 3.80
N CYS A 39 9.71 3.82 3.22
CA CYS A 39 10.63 4.20 2.13
C CYS A 39 10.58 3.32 0.86
N ASN A 40 9.50 2.56 0.62
CA ASN A 40 9.39 1.58 -0.47
C ASN A 40 10.50 0.51 -0.45
N CYS A 41 10.98 0.14 0.75
CA CYS A 41 12.05 -0.83 0.92
C CYS A 41 11.60 -2.29 0.84
N CYS A 42 10.31 -2.54 0.97
CA CYS A 42 9.78 -3.86 1.21
C CYS A 42 8.94 -4.32 0.04
N GLU A 43 9.12 -5.57 -0.37
CA GLU A 43 8.12 -6.23 -1.20
C GLU A 43 6.89 -6.50 -0.34
N VAL A 44 5.74 -6.03 -0.82
CA VAL A 44 4.45 -6.15 -0.16
C VAL A 44 3.40 -6.53 -1.18
N CYS A 45 2.40 -7.24 -0.70
CA CYS A 45 1.27 -7.65 -1.51
C CYS A 45 0.21 -6.57 -1.42
N ILE A 46 -0.03 -5.86 -2.51
CA ILE A 46 -1.06 -4.83 -2.56
C ILE A 46 -2.37 -5.44 -3.03
N THR A 47 -3.45 -5.15 -2.31
CA THR A 47 -4.80 -5.58 -2.70
C THR A 47 -5.38 -4.57 -3.70
N ILE A 48 -5.92 -5.08 -4.80
CA ILE A 48 -6.73 -4.27 -5.70
C ILE A 48 -8.16 -4.22 -5.15
N VAL A 49 -8.66 -3.01 -4.94
CA VAL A 49 -9.98 -2.72 -4.39
C VAL A 49 -10.88 -2.31 -5.54
N GLU A 50 -11.93 -3.10 -5.78
CA GLU A 50 -12.96 -2.83 -6.78
C GLU A 50 -13.81 -1.60 -6.40
N GLU A 51 -14.66 -1.14 -7.32
CA GLU A 51 -15.58 -0.02 -7.10
C GLU A 51 -16.47 -0.27 -5.87
N GLY A 52 -16.60 0.75 -5.02
CA GLY A 52 -17.34 0.66 -3.75
C GLY A 52 -16.54 0.04 -2.61
N GLY A 53 -15.34 -0.47 -2.86
CA GLY A 53 -14.47 -1.01 -1.83
C GLY A 53 -13.75 0.06 -1.02
N ALA A 54 -13.38 -0.28 0.22
CA ALA A 54 -12.74 0.65 1.14
C ALA A 54 -11.27 0.91 0.76
N CYS A 55 -10.88 2.18 0.70
CA CYS A 55 -9.52 2.62 0.42
C CYS A 55 -9.03 3.65 1.44
N PRO A 56 -7.72 3.73 1.70
CA PRO A 56 -7.19 4.68 2.67
C PRO A 56 -7.19 6.12 2.10
N VAL A 57 -8.05 6.99 2.65
CA VAL A 57 -8.14 8.43 2.28
C VAL A 57 -6.82 9.18 2.56
N ILE A 58 -6.08 8.73 3.56
CA ILE A 58 -4.89 9.40 4.08
C ILE A 58 -3.67 8.69 3.51
N ALA A 59 -3.19 9.18 2.36
CA ALA A 59 -1.97 8.70 1.73
C ALA A 59 -0.74 9.14 2.55
N GLY A 60 -0.49 8.46 3.67
CA GLY A 60 0.85 8.28 4.20
C GLY A 60 1.41 6.97 3.64
N PRO A 61 2.68 6.91 3.19
CA PRO A 61 3.29 5.62 2.94
C PRO A 61 3.32 4.82 4.25
N PRO A 62 3.08 3.49 4.20
CA PRO A 62 2.77 2.67 3.03
C PRO A 62 1.27 2.41 2.78
N VAL A 63 0.87 2.55 1.52
CA VAL A 63 -0.49 2.20 1.03
C VAL A 63 -0.48 0.74 0.59
N TYR A 64 -1.27 -0.11 1.26
CA TYR A 64 -1.34 -1.55 0.98
C TYR A 64 -2.60 -1.99 0.23
N ASP A 65 -3.58 -1.10 0.12
CA ASP A 65 -4.85 -1.32 -0.56
C ASP A 65 -5.00 -0.15 -1.55
N ILE A 66 -5.08 -0.45 -2.84
CA ILE A 66 -5.27 0.57 -3.89
C ILE A 66 -6.53 0.27 -4.67
N CYS A 67 -7.15 1.31 -5.22
CA CYS A 67 -8.28 1.13 -6.12
C CYS A 67 -7.84 0.53 -7.46
N ASP A 68 -8.74 -0.23 -8.10
CA ASP A 68 -8.57 -0.78 -9.44
C ASP A 68 -8.29 0.32 -10.50
N GLU A 69 -7.78 -0.07 -11.66
CA GLU A 69 -7.42 0.87 -12.72
C GLU A 69 -8.63 1.71 -13.14
N GLY A 70 -8.48 3.03 -13.08
CA GLY A 70 -9.56 3.99 -13.40
C GLY A 70 -10.43 4.41 -12.20
N LEU A 71 -10.20 3.83 -11.02
CA LEU A 71 -10.84 4.23 -9.78
C LEU A 71 -9.93 5.14 -8.95
N ILE A 72 -10.53 6.11 -8.26
CA ILE A 72 -9.87 6.99 -7.29
C ILE A 72 -10.45 6.75 -5.90
N CYS A 73 -9.62 6.92 -4.88
CA CYS A 73 -10.09 6.90 -3.50
C CYS A 73 -10.80 8.22 -3.18
N ASP A 74 -12.12 8.18 -3.01
CA ASP A 74 -12.93 9.34 -2.64
C ASP A 74 -12.69 9.76 -1.18
N VAL A 75 -13.11 10.99 -0.84
CA VAL A 75 -13.07 11.52 0.53
C VAL A 75 -13.81 10.65 1.55
N ASN A 76 -14.74 9.81 1.09
CA ASN A 76 -15.46 8.83 1.91
C ASN A 76 -14.69 7.53 2.17
N ALA A 77 -13.41 7.43 1.78
CA ALA A 77 -12.62 6.21 1.92
C ALA A 77 -13.11 5.07 1.02
N THR A 78 -13.60 5.40 -0.17
CA THR A 78 -14.21 4.45 -1.09
C THR A 78 -13.66 4.61 -2.50
N CYS A 79 -13.36 3.51 -3.17
CA CYS A 79 -12.95 3.52 -4.58
C CYS A 79 -14.14 3.84 -5.48
N VAL A 80 -14.05 4.93 -6.24
CA VAL A 80 -15.09 5.39 -7.17
C VAL A 80 -14.50 5.71 -8.54
N ILE A 81 -15.31 5.64 -9.59
CA ILE A 81 -14.88 6.00 -10.95
C ILE A 81 -14.53 7.49 -11.00
N SER A 82 -13.31 7.80 -11.47
CA SER A 82 -12.94 9.18 -11.79
C SER A 82 -13.53 9.55 -13.15
N PHE A 83 -14.57 10.39 -13.17
CA PHE A 83 -15.18 10.94 -14.38
C PHE A 83 -14.41 12.14 -14.94
#